data_AF-A0A6G3PKH8-F1
#
_entry.id   AF-A0A6G3PKH8-F1
#
_cell.length_a   1.000
_cell.length_b   1.000
_cell.length_c   1.000
_cell.angle_alpha   90.00
_cell.angle_beta   90.00
_cell.angle_gamma   90.00
#
_symmetry.space_group_name_H-M   'P 1'
#
loop_
_entity.id
_entity.type
_entity.pdbx_description
1 polymer ?
#
loop_
_entity_poly.entity_id
_entity_poly.type
_entity_poly.pdbx_seq_one_letter_code
_entity_poly.pdbx_strand_id
1 'polypeptide(L)'
;MNPTPAPEADGPGTPRHRGQDGPAAPGTVEATIVPRQKSPRDSGPPLYASAPGSGTATGRSAAPDALDDPDPLRAADAAGTESLLRCWTRENDLPRPEGDTLRIAFPASGTALLVPV
;
A
#
# COMPACT_ATOMS: atom_id res chain seq x y z
N MET A 1 46.46 6.98 -20.74
CA MET A 1 45.74 8.27 -20.86
C MET A 1 45.44 8.48 -22.33
N ASN A 2 44.18 8.50 -22.74
CA ASN A 2 43.76 8.87 -24.08
C ASN A 2 42.74 10.01 -23.94
N PRO A 3 42.95 11.19 -24.56
CA PRO A 3 42.11 12.35 -24.33
C PRO A 3 40.79 12.26 -25.09
N THR A 4 39.76 12.88 -24.53
CA THR A 4 38.48 13.15 -25.18
C THR A 4 38.62 14.27 -26.22
N PRO A 5 38.13 14.11 -27.46
CA PRO A 5 37.79 15.24 -28.32
C PRO A 5 36.28 15.60 -28.19
N ALA A 6 35.97 16.89 -28.27
CA ALA A 6 34.62 17.49 -28.34
C ALA A 6 34.64 18.64 -29.38
N PRO A 7 33.52 19.29 -29.74
CA PRO A 7 32.23 18.80 -30.29
C PRO A 7 31.80 19.60 -31.56
N GLU A 8 30.56 19.37 -32.04
CA GLU A 8 29.74 20.20 -32.99
C GLU A 8 30.13 20.18 -34.48
N ALA A 9 29.24 20.32 -35.47
CA ALA A 9 27.78 20.27 -35.63
C ALA A 9 27.48 20.23 -37.15
N ASP A 10 26.22 19.92 -37.47
CA ASP A 10 25.45 20.40 -38.64
C ASP A 10 25.63 19.74 -40.03
N GLY A 11 24.47 19.42 -40.62
CA GLY A 11 24.27 18.92 -41.98
C GLY A 11 22.78 19.03 -42.37
N PRO A 12 22.44 19.35 -43.62
CA PRO A 12 21.99 20.70 -43.95
C PRO A 12 20.49 20.85 -44.34
N GLY A 13 19.88 21.97 -43.91
CA GLY A 13 19.25 22.98 -44.79
C GLY A 13 17.85 22.77 -45.39
N THR A 14 16.89 23.57 -44.88
CA THR A 14 15.45 23.74 -45.23
C THR A 14 15.12 24.25 -46.66
N PRO A 15 13.82 24.32 -47.07
CA PRO A 15 13.12 25.61 -46.96
C PRO A 15 11.62 25.55 -46.56
N ARG A 16 11.12 26.73 -46.17
CA ARG A 16 9.79 27.07 -45.62
C ARG A 16 8.66 27.06 -46.67
N HIS A 17 7.43 26.76 -46.23
CA HIS A 17 6.17 27.40 -46.68
C HIS A 17 5.07 27.04 -45.64
N ARG A 18 4.59 27.92 -44.75
CA ARG A 18 3.71 29.08 -44.92
C ARG A 18 2.42 28.76 -45.71
N GLY A 19 1.36 28.47 -44.93
CA GLY A 19 -0.05 28.78 -45.18
C GLY A 19 -0.81 27.87 -46.13
N GLN A 20 -1.65 26.97 -45.60
CA GLN A 20 -2.87 26.51 -46.26
C GLN A 20 -3.97 26.28 -45.21
N ASP A 21 -4.90 27.24 -45.16
CA ASP A 21 -6.20 27.12 -44.50
C ASP A 21 -7.07 26.05 -45.19
N GLY A 22 -7.71 25.19 -44.40
CA GLY A 22 -8.75 24.26 -44.84
C GLY A 22 -9.31 23.48 -43.64
N PRO A 23 -10.64 23.34 -43.47
CA PRO A 23 -11.21 22.88 -42.22
C PRO A 23 -11.03 21.36 -42.08
N ALA A 24 -10.20 20.94 -41.13
CA ALA A 24 -10.16 19.54 -40.71
C ALA A 24 -11.47 19.22 -39.96
N ALA A 25 -12.15 18.18 -40.42
CA ALA A 25 -13.41 17.66 -39.94
C ALA A 25 -13.47 17.49 -38.40
N PRO A 26 -14.66 17.59 -37.76
CA PRO A 26 -14.79 17.43 -36.33
C PRO A 26 -14.29 16.05 -35.91
N GLY A 27 -13.29 16.06 -35.03
CA GLY A 27 -12.61 14.89 -34.51
C GLY A 27 -13.61 13.89 -33.93
N THR A 28 -13.51 12.66 -34.41
CA THR A 28 -14.10 11.48 -33.81
C THR A 28 -13.59 11.40 -32.37
N VAL A 29 -14.45 11.68 -31.40
CA VAL A 29 -14.15 11.47 -29.98
C VAL A 29 -13.98 9.96 -29.76
N GLU A 30 -12.75 9.53 -29.54
CA GLU A 30 -12.43 8.16 -29.14
C GLU A 30 -13.14 7.89 -27.81
N ALA A 31 -14.12 6.98 -27.84
CA ALA A 31 -14.88 6.62 -26.66
C ALA A 31 -13.95 5.91 -25.65
N THR A 32 -13.59 6.60 -24.58
CA THR A 32 -12.84 6.02 -23.46
C THR A 32 -13.65 4.86 -22.87
N ILE A 33 -13.23 3.63 -23.14
CA ILE A 33 -13.82 2.44 -22.53
C ILE A 33 -13.27 2.30 -21.11
N VAL A 34 -13.93 2.98 -20.17
CA VAL A 34 -13.71 2.74 -18.74
C VAL A 34 -14.43 1.45 -18.31
N PRO A 35 -13.75 0.50 -17.64
CA PRO A 35 -14.40 -0.66 -17.05
C PRO A 35 -15.42 -0.20 -16.00
N ARG A 36 -16.70 -0.48 -16.21
CA ARG A 36 -17.75 -0.18 -15.22
C ARG A 36 -17.84 -1.33 -14.24
N GLN A 37 -17.61 -1.04 -12.96
CA GLN A 37 -17.82 -2.00 -11.87
C GLN A 37 -19.30 -2.45 -11.87
N LYS A 38 -19.53 -3.76 -11.90
CA LYS A 38 -20.87 -4.33 -11.83
C LYS A 38 -21.43 -4.07 -10.43
N SER A 39 -22.56 -3.36 -10.33
CA SER A 39 -23.27 -3.20 -9.07
C SER A 39 -23.59 -4.59 -8.49
N PRO A 40 -23.41 -4.82 -7.17
CA PRO A 40 -23.82 -6.07 -6.55
C PRO A 40 -25.32 -6.25 -6.77
N ARG A 41 -25.70 -7.27 -7.55
CA ARG A 41 -27.08 -7.75 -7.58
C ARG A 41 -27.29 -8.54 -6.30
N ASP A 42 -28.29 -8.15 -5.52
CA ASP A 42 -28.93 -8.91 -4.45
C ASP A 42 -28.00 -9.84 -3.65
N SER A 43 -27.22 -9.25 -2.74
CA SER A 43 -26.75 -9.99 -1.58
C SER A 43 -27.86 -9.94 -0.54
N GLY A 44 -28.59 -11.06 -0.38
CA GLY A 44 -29.47 -11.27 0.76
C GLY A 44 -28.75 -11.01 2.10
N PRO A 45 -29.49 -10.87 3.20
CA PRO A 45 -28.90 -10.46 4.49
C PRO A 45 -27.77 -11.42 4.86
N PRO A 46 -26.62 -10.93 5.37
CA PRO A 46 -25.53 -11.79 5.78
C PRO A 46 -26.03 -12.62 6.95
N LEU A 47 -26.16 -13.93 6.75
CA LEU A 47 -26.23 -14.88 7.85
C LEU A 47 -24.85 -14.90 8.48
N TYR A 48 -24.59 -13.99 9.41
CA TYR A 48 -23.55 -14.17 10.43
C TYR A 48 -24.01 -15.29 11.38
N ALA A 49 -24.10 -16.51 10.86
CA ALA A 49 -24.12 -17.69 11.69
C ALA A 49 -22.67 -17.89 12.16
N SER A 50 -22.36 -17.35 13.34
CA SER A 50 -21.13 -17.63 14.06
C SER A 50 -20.99 -19.13 14.24
N ALA A 51 -20.17 -19.77 13.41
CA ALA A 51 -19.68 -21.10 13.68
C ALA A 51 -18.54 -20.98 14.70
N PRO A 52 -18.61 -21.59 15.89
CA PRO A 52 -17.44 -21.73 16.74
C PRO A 52 -16.54 -22.80 16.10
N GLY A 53 -15.64 -22.34 15.23
CA GLY A 53 -14.52 -23.14 14.78
C GLY A 53 -13.61 -23.41 15.97
N SER A 54 -13.80 -24.56 16.60
CA SER A 54 -12.91 -25.13 17.60
C SER A 54 -11.56 -25.46 16.94
N GLY A 55 -10.70 -24.44 16.84
CA GLY A 55 -9.28 -24.60 16.67
C GLY A 55 -8.63 -24.30 18.01
N THR A 56 -8.15 -25.33 18.70
CA THR A 56 -7.37 -25.21 19.93
C THR A 56 -6.12 -24.39 19.69
N ALA A 57 -6.20 -23.08 19.92
CA ALA A 57 -5.05 -22.24 20.25
C ALA A 57 -5.00 -22.14 21.77
N THR A 58 -3.98 -22.76 22.34
CA THR A 58 -3.64 -22.79 23.76
C THR A 58 -3.86 -21.44 24.45
N GLY A 59 -4.76 -21.46 25.43
CA GLY A 59 -5.02 -20.45 26.46
C GLY A 59 -4.21 -19.17 26.43
N ARG A 60 -4.57 -18.25 25.53
CA ARG A 60 -4.33 -16.82 25.72
C ARG A 60 -5.55 -16.30 26.46
N SER A 61 -5.36 -15.62 27.59
CA SER A 61 -6.41 -14.75 28.13
C SER A 61 -6.73 -13.79 27.01
N ALA A 62 -7.83 -14.02 26.29
CA ALA A 62 -8.24 -13.22 25.16
C ALA A 62 -8.74 -11.89 25.73
N ALA A 63 -7.78 -11.02 26.06
CA ALA A 63 -8.08 -9.60 26.13
C ALA A 63 -8.78 -9.25 24.80
N PRO A 64 -9.86 -8.48 24.86
CA PRO A 64 -10.56 -8.06 23.66
C PRO A 64 -9.55 -7.43 22.68
N ASP A 65 -9.68 -7.75 21.40
CA ASP A 65 -8.84 -7.16 20.37
C ASP A 65 -8.97 -5.64 20.44
N ALA A 66 -7.84 -4.94 20.50
CA ALA A 66 -7.81 -3.49 20.59
C ALA A 66 -8.36 -2.83 19.32
N LEU A 67 -8.39 -3.55 18.19
CA LEU A 67 -9.04 -3.10 16.96
C LEU A 67 -10.56 -3.12 17.04
N ASP A 68 -11.12 -3.96 17.92
CA ASP A 68 -12.56 -4.08 18.18
C ASP A 68 -13.04 -3.16 19.32
N ASP A 69 -12.21 -2.19 19.75
CA ASP A 69 -12.59 -1.23 20.79
C ASP A 69 -13.80 -0.39 20.33
N PRO A 70 -14.87 -0.28 21.15
CA PRO A 70 -16.06 0.48 20.78
C PRO A 70 -15.81 1.99 20.66
N ASP A 71 -14.75 2.52 21.28
CA ASP A 71 -14.32 3.90 21.08
C ASP A 71 -13.46 4.00 19.80
N PRO A 72 -13.94 4.71 18.76
CA PRO A 72 -13.24 4.81 17.49
C PRO A 72 -11.85 5.45 17.61
N LEU A 73 -11.63 6.32 18.61
CA LEU A 73 -10.32 6.91 18.84
C LEU A 73 -9.32 5.85 19.32
N ARG A 74 -9.74 4.97 20.24
CA ARG A 74 -8.90 3.90 20.77
C ARG A 74 -8.58 2.87 19.70
N ALA A 75 -9.57 2.47 18.90
CA ALA A 75 -9.39 1.56 17.78
C ALA A 75 -8.42 2.13 16.74
N ALA A 76 -8.53 3.43 16.42
CA ALA A 76 -7.63 4.09 15.48
C ALA A 76 -6.18 4.16 15.99
N ASP A 77 -5.99 4.46 17.28
CA ASP A 77 -4.67 4.49 17.92
C ASP A 77 -4.01 3.09 17.92
N ALA A 78 -4.79 2.05 18.21
CA ALA A 78 -4.34 0.66 18.14
C ALA A 78 -3.94 0.27 16.71
N ALA A 79 -4.77 0.56 15.72
CA ALA A 79 -4.49 0.28 14.31
C ALA A 79 -3.23 1.02 13.80
N GLY A 80 -3.06 2.27 14.21
CA GLY A 80 -1.86 3.07 13.91
C GLY A 80 -0.61 2.47 14.52
N THR A 81 -0.67 2.10 15.80
CA THR A 81 0.44 1.45 16.51
C THR A 81 0.83 0.13 15.85
N GLU A 82 -0.13 -0.74 15.53
CA GLU A 82 0.14 -2.02 14.88
C GLU A 82 0.77 -1.83 13.49
N SER A 83 0.28 -0.85 12.71
CA SER A 83 0.82 -0.54 11.39
C SER A 83 2.28 -0.09 11.45
N LEU A 84 2.62 0.77 12.43
CA LEU A 84 4.00 1.22 12.64
C LEU A 84 4.92 0.06 13.04
N LEU A 85 4.46 -0.82 13.94
CA LEU A 85 5.22 -2.00 14.35
C LEU A 85 5.48 -2.95 13.18
N ARG A 86 4.49 -3.18 12.31
CA ARG A 86 4.64 -4.00 11.10
C ARG A 86 5.65 -3.37 10.12
N CYS A 87 5.57 -2.06 9.91
CA CYS A 87 6.54 -1.34 9.07
C CYS A 87 7.96 -1.46 9.64
N TRP A 88 8.14 -1.19 10.94
CA TRP A 88 9.43 -1.31 11.60
C TRP A 88 10.01 -2.72 11.51
N THR A 89 9.18 -3.74 11.78
CA THR A 89 9.57 -5.15 11.74
C THR A 89 10.08 -5.54 10.35
N ARG A 90 9.37 -5.12 9.30
CA ARG A 90 9.77 -5.35 7.91
C ARG A 90 11.05 -4.60 7.54
N GLU A 91 11.15 -3.33 7.92
CA GLU A 91 12.30 -2.48 7.57
C GLU A 91 13.60 -2.90 8.25
N ASN A 92 13.51 -3.52 9.42
CA ASN A 92 14.66 -4.01 10.17
C ASN A 92 14.89 -5.53 10.01
N ASP A 93 14.15 -6.17 9.10
CA ASP A 93 14.20 -7.62 8.84
C ASP A 93 14.19 -8.46 10.13
N LEU A 94 13.34 -8.09 11.09
CA LEU A 94 13.30 -8.78 12.37
C LEU A 94 12.83 -10.23 12.16
N PRO A 95 13.51 -11.21 12.78
CA PRO A 95 13.12 -12.59 12.68
C PRO A 95 11.76 -12.82 13.34
N ARG A 96 11.07 -13.88 12.90
CA ARG A 96 9.87 -14.35 13.58
C ARG A 96 10.20 -14.60 15.06
N PRO A 97 9.36 -14.14 16.01
CA PRO A 97 9.58 -14.41 17.42
C PRO A 97 9.42 -15.91 17.72
N GLU A 98 10.25 -16.42 18.63
CA GLU A 98 10.26 -17.83 19.07
C GLU A 98 8.98 -18.23 19.83
N GLY A 99 8.21 -17.25 20.29
CA GLY A 99 6.93 -17.45 20.94
C GLY A 99 6.02 -16.26 20.71
N ASP A 100 5.10 -16.05 21.64
CA ASP A 100 4.00 -15.11 21.45
C ASP A 100 4.34 -13.66 21.85
N THR A 101 5.62 -13.29 21.76
CA THR A 101 6.08 -11.93 22.09
C THR A 101 7.19 -11.51 21.14
N LEU A 102 6.94 -10.44 20.40
CA LEU A 102 7.94 -9.72 19.62
C LEU A 102 8.77 -8.82 20.52
N ARG A 103 10.09 -8.95 20.45
CA ARG A 103 11.04 -8.08 21.16
C ARG A 103 11.74 -7.15 20.17
N ILE A 104 11.61 -5.85 20.37
CA ILE A 104 12.26 -4.82 19.56
C ILE A 104 13.28 -4.08 20.43
N ALA A 105 14.57 -4.24 20.15
CA ALA A 105 15.64 -3.59 20.91
C ALA A 105 15.90 -2.15 20.40
N PHE A 106 16.18 -1.23 21.32
CA PHE A 106 16.60 0.14 21.03
C PHE A 106 17.99 0.39 21.62
N PRO A 107 19.07 0.10 20.87
CA PRO A 107 20.43 0.14 21.40
C PRO A 107 20.84 1.52 21.95
N ALA A 108 20.38 2.60 21.32
CA ALA A 108 20.71 3.96 21.73
C ALA A 108 20.15 4.33 23.12
N SER A 109 19.03 3.73 23.53
CA SER A 109 18.43 3.94 24.86
C SER A 109 18.71 2.79 25.83
N GLY A 110 19.26 1.67 25.36
CA GLY A 110 19.47 0.47 26.18
C GLY A 110 18.17 -0.22 26.61
N THR A 111 17.06 0.03 25.92
CA THR A 111 15.73 -0.52 26.25
C THR A 111 15.21 -1.46 25.16
N ALA A 112 14.09 -2.14 25.43
CA ALA A 112 13.38 -2.93 24.44
C ALA A 112 11.87 -2.83 24.63
N LEU A 113 11.13 -2.78 23.53
CA LEU A 113 9.68 -2.93 23.52
C LEU A 113 9.32 -4.42 23.43
N LEU A 114 8.36 -4.85 24.24
CA LEU A 114 7.78 -6.19 24.22
C LEU A 114 6.33 -6.10 23.77
N VAL A 115 6.00 -6.76 22.67
CA VAL A 115 4.66 -6.74 22.06
C VAL A 115 4.13 -8.16 22.00
N PRO A 116 2.96 -8.46 22.61
CA PRO A 116 2.30 -9.74 22.39
C PRO A 116 1.96 -9.94 20.92
N VAL A 117 2.21 -11.13 20.38
CA VAL A 117 1.82 -11.54 19.01
C VAL A 117 0.95 -12.79 19.02
#